data_AF-A0A7V5QCA8-F1
#
_entry.id   AF-A0A7V5QCA8-F1
#
_cell.length_a   1.000
_cell.length_b   1.000
_cell.length_c   1.000
_cell.angle_alpha   90.00
_cell.angle_beta   90.00
_cell.angle_gamma   90.00
#
_symmetry.space_group_name_H-M   'P 1'
#
loop_
_entity.id
_entity.type
_entity.pdbx_description
1 polymer ?
#
loop_
_entity_poly.entity_id
_entity_poly.type
_entity_poly.pdbx_seq_one_letter_code
_entity_poly.pdbx_strand_id
1 'polypeptide(L)'
;MLILIAGIFIALSVYSLYTTMLSWKAVRSGLVHIDVIRDLTGRVDRDEITRLFGQPDASLYYPVTPELIKKNRTPFCFLLSCEGVDILNITLLGLALYEGSTPLGWAIVSASGLFIMAGYLLAAYLIAAHIEQLEDEIATGLS
;
A
#
# COMPACT_ATOMS: atom_id res chain seq x y z
N MET A 1 -26.59 -6.04 6.80
CA MET A 1 -25.87 -5.05 5.98
C MET A 1 -24.54 -4.64 6.61
N LEU A 2 -24.54 -4.13 7.86
CA LEU A 2 -23.30 -3.76 8.56
C LEU A 2 -22.27 -4.90 8.61
N ILE A 3 -22.69 -6.10 9.02
CA ILE A 3 -21.80 -7.27 9.12
C ILE A 3 -21.10 -7.57 7.79
N LEU A 4 -21.85 -7.50 6.68
CA LEU A 4 -21.32 -7.76 5.35
C LEU A 4 -20.27 -6.70 4.95
N ILE A 5 -20.58 -5.41 5.13
CA ILE A 5 -19.68 -4.32 4.78
C ILE A 5 -18.41 -4.35 5.64
N ALA A 6 -18.57 -4.52 6.96
CA ALA A 6 -17.44 -4.65 7.87
C ALA A 6 -16.57 -5.87 7.53
N GLY A 7 -17.19 -7.01 7.21
CA GLY A 7 -16.48 -8.20 6.75
C GLY A 7 -15.65 -7.97 5.48
N ILE A 8 -16.19 -7.25 4.50
CA ILE A 8 -15.45 -6.88 3.27
C ILE A 8 -14.26 -6.00 3.61
N PHE A 9 -14.43 -4.96 4.43
CA PHE A 9 -13.34 -4.07 4.79
C PHE A 9 -12.25 -4.75 5.64
N ILE A 10 -12.63 -5.69 6.51
CA ILE A 10 -11.68 -6.55 7.21
C ILE A 10 -10.89 -7.39 6.21
N ALA A 11 -11.55 -8.06 5.27
CA ALA A 11 -10.88 -8.88 4.27
C ALA A 11 -9.88 -8.09 3.42
N LEU A 12 -10.26 -6.88 2.98
CA LEU A 12 -9.36 -5.97 2.25
C LEU A 12 -8.16 -5.55 3.10
N SER A 13 -8.38 -5.20 4.37
CA SER A 13 -7.29 -4.79 5.27
C SER A 13 -6.35 -5.96 5.60
N VAL A 14 -6.87 -7.18 5.75
CA VAL A 14 -6.05 -8.39 5.94
C VAL A 14 -5.23 -8.70 4.69
N TYR A 15 -5.84 -8.56 3.51
CA TYR A 15 -5.13 -8.74 2.25
C TYR A 15 -3.97 -7.73 2.11
N SER A 16 -4.23 -6.45 2.38
CA SER A 16 -3.22 -5.38 2.40
C SER A 16 -2.08 -5.65 3.38
N LEU A 17 -2.41 -6.11 4.59
CA LEU A 17 -1.40 -6.47 5.59
C LEU A 17 -0.53 -7.64 5.11
N TYR A 18 -1.15 -8.66 4.51
CA TYR A 18 -0.45 -9.82 3.99
C TYR A 18 0.50 -9.45 2.83
N THR A 19 0.06 -8.65 1.87
CA THR A 19 0.92 -8.19 0.77
C THR A 19 2.07 -7.33 1.30
N THR A 20 1.81 -6.43 2.25
CA THR A 20 2.85 -5.62 2.90
C THR A 20 3.89 -6.50 3.61
N MET A 21 3.48 -7.56 4.30
CA MET A 21 4.39 -8.52 4.92
C MET A 21 5.27 -9.24 3.89
N LEU A 22 4.71 -9.63 2.74
CA LEU A 22 5.48 -10.24 1.64
C LEU A 22 6.49 -9.24 1.07
N SER A 23 6.09 -7.99 0.86
CA SER A 23 6.97 -6.90 0.44
C SER A 23 8.14 -6.70 1.38
N TRP A 24 7.91 -6.69 2.71
CA TRP A 24 9.00 -6.62 3.69
C TRP A 24 9.89 -7.85 3.69
N LYS A 25 9.34 -9.04 3.43
CA LYS A 25 10.15 -10.26 3.28
C LYS A 25 11.07 -10.16 2.06
N ALA A 26 10.57 -9.63 0.94
CA ALA A 26 11.37 -9.38 -0.26
C ALA A 26 12.48 -8.35 0.02
N VAL A 27 12.18 -7.24 0.70
CA VAL A 27 13.20 -6.24 1.08
C VAL A 27 14.33 -6.84 1.90
N ARG A 28 14.02 -7.80 2.80
CA ARG A 28 15.05 -8.51 3.59
C ARG A 28 15.94 -9.43 2.76
N SER A 29 15.52 -9.83 1.56
CA SER A 29 16.39 -10.58 0.64
C SER A 29 17.38 -9.69 -0.12
N GLY A 30 17.25 -8.36 -0.02
CA GLY A 30 18.25 -7.39 -0.50
C GLY A 30 18.05 -6.93 -1.95
N LEU A 31 17.21 -7.58 -2.74
CA LEU A 31 16.90 -7.21 -4.12
C LEU A 31 15.38 -7.25 -4.32
N VAL A 32 14.77 -6.15 -4.77
CA VAL A 32 13.32 -6.07 -4.97
C VAL A 32 12.95 -5.33 -6.25
N HIS A 33 11.84 -5.73 -6.86
CA HIS A 33 11.24 -5.03 -7.99
C HIS A 33 10.78 -3.62 -7.58
N ILE A 34 10.77 -2.68 -8.52
CA ILE A 34 10.35 -1.29 -8.31
C ILE A 34 9.00 -1.18 -7.61
N ASP A 35 8.03 -2.05 -7.94
CA ASP A 35 6.68 -2.01 -7.35
C ASP A 35 6.68 -2.18 -5.84
N VAL A 36 7.55 -3.04 -5.30
CA VAL A 36 7.70 -3.24 -3.85
C VAL A 36 8.17 -1.95 -3.17
N ILE A 37 9.04 -1.20 -3.85
CA ILE A 37 9.51 0.10 -3.35
C ILE A 37 8.37 1.11 -3.40
N ARG A 38 7.60 1.14 -4.49
CA ARG A 38 6.45 2.03 -4.64
C ARG A 38 5.42 1.81 -3.55
N ASP A 39 5.06 0.56 -3.29
CA ASP A 39 4.11 0.17 -2.24
C ASP A 39 4.59 0.64 -0.86
N LEU A 40 5.81 0.28 -0.49
CA LEU A 40 6.31 0.55 0.87
C LEU A 40 6.64 2.02 1.13
N THR A 41 7.01 2.77 0.09
CA THR A 41 7.46 4.16 0.22
C THR A 41 6.42 5.20 -0.19
N GLY A 42 5.42 4.82 -1.00
CA GLY A 42 4.46 5.73 -1.62
C GLY A 42 5.07 6.63 -2.68
N ARG A 43 6.22 6.28 -3.25
CA ARG A 43 6.89 7.01 -4.34
C ARG A 43 6.64 6.28 -5.64
N VAL A 44 6.26 6.97 -6.71
CA VAL A 44 5.92 6.32 -7.99
C VAL A 44 6.91 6.67 -9.10
N ASP A 45 7.43 7.90 -9.12
CA ASP A 45 8.42 8.35 -10.10
C ASP A 45 9.68 7.48 -10.07
N ARG A 46 9.98 6.83 -11.21
CA ARG A 46 11.15 5.97 -11.38
C ARG A 46 12.46 6.71 -11.20
N ASP A 47 12.55 7.94 -11.68
CA ASP A 47 13.79 8.72 -11.63
C ASP A 47 14.09 9.14 -10.18
N GLU A 48 13.05 9.49 -9.43
CA GLU A 48 13.17 9.72 -8.00
C GLU A 48 13.61 8.45 -7.25
N ILE A 49 13.00 7.30 -7.55
CA ILE A 49 13.38 6.02 -6.94
C ILE A 49 14.84 5.70 -7.26
N THR A 50 15.27 5.84 -8.52
CA THR A 50 16.64 5.60 -8.95
C THR A 50 17.64 6.50 -8.22
N ARG A 51 17.29 7.77 -8.02
CA ARG A 51 18.13 8.70 -7.25
C ARG A 51 18.27 8.29 -5.78
N LEU A 52 17.22 7.74 -5.16
CA LEU A 52 17.19 7.42 -3.74
C LEU A 52 17.72 6.01 -3.42
N PHE A 53 17.49 5.05 -4.31
CA PHE A 53 17.77 3.63 -4.11
C PHE A 53 18.93 3.12 -4.98
N GLY A 54 19.45 3.93 -5.90
CA GLY A 54 20.53 3.56 -6.81
C GLY A 54 20.01 3.01 -8.13
N GLN A 55 20.92 2.54 -8.98
CA GLN A 55 20.58 2.02 -10.30
C GLN A 55 19.96 0.62 -10.20
N PRO A 56 18.84 0.36 -10.90
CA PRO A 56 18.30 -0.99 -11.01
C PRO A 56 19.09 -1.86 -11.99
N ASP A 57 18.79 -3.15 -11.99
CA ASP A 57 19.12 -4.03 -13.11
C ASP A 57 18.18 -3.81 -14.32
N ALA A 58 18.41 -4.58 -15.40
CA ALA A 58 17.63 -4.50 -16.63
C ALA A 58 16.14 -4.85 -16.45
N SER A 59 15.79 -5.56 -15.37
CA SER A 59 14.42 -5.97 -15.03
C SER A 59 13.84 -5.12 -13.89
N LEU A 60 14.37 -3.92 -13.65
CA LEU A 60 13.90 -2.96 -12.65
C LEU A 60 13.99 -3.45 -11.20
N TYR A 61 14.93 -4.36 -10.89
CA TYR A 61 15.23 -4.75 -9.53
C TYR A 61 16.32 -3.86 -8.91
N TYR A 62 16.05 -3.35 -7.72
CA TYR A 62 16.95 -2.47 -6.97
C TYR A 62 17.60 -3.20 -5.79
N PRO A 63 18.89 -2.96 -5.53
CA PRO A 63 19.52 -3.38 -4.29
C PRO A 63 19.04 -2.48 -3.14
N VAL A 64 18.33 -3.04 -2.17
CA VAL A 64 17.72 -2.27 -1.08
C VAL A 64 17.98 -2.88 0.29
N THR A 65 17.88 -2.05 1.34
CA THR A 65 17.86 -2.49 2.74
C THR A 65 16.59 -2.02 3.43
N PRO A 66 16.14 -2.70 4.51
CA PRO A 66 14.99 -2.25 5.29
C PRO A 66 15.12 -0.80 5.80
N GLU A 67 16.32 -0.38 6.19
CA GLU A 67 16.63 0.95 6.70
C GLU A 67 16.45 2.01 5.63
N LEU A 68 16.87 1.70 4.39
CA LEU A 68 16.73 2.60 3.25
C LEU A 68 15.27 2.80 2.87
N ILE A 69 14.46 1.73 2.90
CA ILE A 69 13.01 1.83 2.70
C ILE A 69 12.39 2.71 3.78
N LYS A 70 12.66 2.44 5.07
CA LYS A 70 12.10 3.20 6.20
C LYS A 70 12.44 4.69 6.11
N LYS A 71 13.68 5.04 5.74
CA LYS A 71 14.13 6.43 5.62
C LYS A 71 13.40 7.20 4.52
N ASN A 72 12.96 6.53 3.46
CA ASN A 72 12.39 7.15 2.28
C ASN A 72 10.86 7.03 2.19
N ARG A 73 10.20 6.48 3.24
CA ARG A 73 8.73 6.45 3.31
C ARG A 73 8.17 7.87 3.33
N THR A 74 7.22 8.11 2.43
CA THR A 74 6.45 9.36 2.40
C THR A 74 5.23 9.24 3.30
N PRO A 75 4.61 10.36 3.72
CA PRO A 75 3.32 10.31 4.40
C PRO A 75 2.22 9.60 3.59
N PHE A 76 2.34 9.54 2.27
CA PHE A 76 1.39 8.83 1.41
C PHE A 76 1.40 7.32 1.61
N CYS A 77 2.52 6.73 2.08
CA CYS A 77 2.56 5.30 2.40
C CYS A 77 1.57 4.92 3.51
N PHE A 78 1.11 5.87 4.35
CA PHE A 78 0.07 5.62 5.35
C PHE A 78 -1.28 5.27 4.75
N LEU A 79 -1.55 5.75 3.53
CA LEU A 79 -2.79 5.51 2.79
C LEU A 79 -2.70 4.34 1.81
N LEU A 80 -1.48 3.93 1.44
CA LEU A 80 -1.23 2.94 0.40
C LEU A 80 -0.79 1.58 0.97
N SER A 81 0.06 1.55 2.00
CA SER A 81 0.59 0.32 2.60
C SER A 81 1.23 0.63 3.96
N CYS A 82 0.40 0.66 5.00
CA CYS A 82 0.89 0.82 6.36
C CYS A 82 0.23 -0.20 7.30
N GLU A 83 1.05 -1.17 7.70
CA GLU A 83 0.69 -2.25 8.61
C GLU A 83 -0.04 -1.75 9.86
N GLY A 84 0.43 -0.64 10.44
CA GLY A 84 -0.18 -0.06 11.64
C GLY A 84 -1.59 0.47 11.41
N VAL A 85 -1.86 1.01 10.22
CA VAL A 85 -3.20 1.54 9.88
C VAL A 85 -4.15 0.40 9.54
N ASP A 86 -3.70 -0.62 8.82
CA ASP A 86 -4.50 -1.81 8.54
C ASP A 86 -4.88 -2.54 9.84
N ILE A 87 -3.95 -2.71 10.78
CA ILE A 87 -4.22 -3.30 12.10
C ILE A 87 -5.25 -2.48 12.88
N LEU A 88 -5.10 -1.14 12.89
CA LEU A 88 -6.06 -0.25 13.54
C LEU A 88 -7.45 -0.38 12.90
N ASN A 89 -7.50 -0.40 11.57
CA ASN A 89 -8.75 -0.50 10.82
C ASN A 89 -9.46 -1.84 11.10
N ILE A 90 -8.73 -2.95 11.07
CA ILE A 90 -9.27 -4.28 11.44
C ILE A 90 -9.81 -4.28 12.87
N THR A 91 -9.08 -3.68 13.81
CA THR A 91 -9.50 -3.61 15.23
C THR A 91 -10.79 -2.81 15.39
N LEU A 92 -10.88 -1.65 14.74
CA LEU A 92 -12.08 -0.81 14.76
C LEU A 92 -13.26 -1.52 14.10
N LEU A 93 -13.06 -2.19 12.97
CA LEU A 93 -14.11 -2.97 12.31
C LEU A 93 -14.58 -4.16 13.17
N GLY A 94 -13.67 -4.80 13.90
CA GLY A 94 -14.01 -5.79 14.92
C GLY A 94 -14.89 -5.22 16.03
N LEU A 95 -14.58 -4.01 16.51
CA LEU A 95 -15.43 -3.29 17.46
C LEU A 95 -16.79 -2.95 16.84
N ALA A 96 -16.85 -2.52 15.57
CA ALA A 96 -18.11 -2.24 14.89
C ALA A 96 -19.00 -3.50 14.78
N LEU A 97 -18.40 -4.67 14.57
CA LEU A 97 -19.12 -5.95 14.57
C LEU A 97 -19.66 -6.30 15.97
N TYR A 98 -18.88 -6.03 17.03
CA TYR A 98 -19.30 -6.25 18.41
C TYR A 98 -20.45 -5.31 18.82
N GLU A 99 -20.32 -4.02 18.52
CA GLU A 99 -21.34 -3.00 18.77
C GLU A 99 -22.62 -3.23 17.94
N GLY A 100 -22.49 -3.91 16.80
CA GLY A 100 -23.62 -4.19 15.91
C GLY A 100 -24.13 -2.94 15.20
N SER A 101 -25.44 -2.88 14.95
CA SER A 101 -26.06 -1.81 14.12
C SER A 101 -26.32 -0.50 14.88
N THR A 102 -25.50 -0.18 15.89
CA THR A 102 -25.57 1.09 16.61
C THR A 102 -25.01 2.24 15.77
N PRO A 103 -25.31 3.51 16.10
CA PRO A 103 -24.69 4.67 15.45
C PRO A 103 -23.16 4.62 15.48
N LEU A 104 -22.57 4.11 16.56
CA LEU A 104 -21.12 3.94 16.69
C LEU A 104 -20.60 2.91 15.67
N GLY A 105 -21.24 1.74 15.55
CA GLY A 105 -20.85 0.72 14.58
C GLY A 105 -20.89 1.25 13.14
N TRP A 106 -21.94 1.99 12.77
CA TRP A 106 -22.03 2.62 11.45
C TRP A 106 -21.02 3.75 11.25
N ALA A 107 -20.73 4.55 12.28
CA ALA A 107 -19.72 5.60 12.21
C ALA A 107 -18.33 5.02 11.94
N ILE A 108 -17.98 3.93 12.63
CA ILE A 108 -16.72 3.21 12.41
C ILE A 108 -16.64 2.69 10.98
N VAL A 109 -17.66 1.94 10.52
CA VAL A 109 -17.68 1.38 9.16
C VAL A 109 -17.57 2.49 8.10
N SER A 110 -18.24 3.62 8.31
CA SER A 110 -18.18 4.75 7.39
C SER A 110 -16.79 5.40 7.36
N ALA A 111 -16.16 5.60 8.52
CA ALA A 111 -14.80 6.14 8.61
C ALA A 111 -13.77 5.21 7.95
N SER A 112 -13.88 3.90 8.19
CA SER A 112 -13.05 2.88 7.54
C SER A 112 -13.22 2.89 6.02
N GLY A 113 -14.46 3.00 5.52
CA GLY A 113 -14.74 3.09 4.09
C GLY A 113 -14.15 4.34 3.45
N LEU A 114 -14.25 5.50 4.10
CA LEU A 114 -13.64 6.75 3.63
C LEU A 114 -12.11 6.66 3.59
N PHE A 115 -11.50 6.02 4.60
CA PHE A 115 -10.06 5.79 4.63
C PHE A 115 -9.61 4.92 3.43
N ILE A 116 -10.27 3.79 3.21
CA ILE A 116 -9.98 2.88 2.09
C ILE A 116 -10.15 3.62 0.75
N MET A 117 -11.23 4.39 0.60
CA MET A 117 -11.49 5.18 -0.61
C MET A 117 -10.40 6.22 -0.86
N ALA A 118 -9.94 6.91 0.19
CA ALA A 118 -8.84 7.88 0.06
C ALA A 118 -7.53 7.21 -0.42
N GLY A 119 -7.24 6.00 0.06
CA GLY A 119 -6.11 5.20 -0.43
C GLY A 119 -6.21 4.88 -1.92
N TYR A 120 -7.36 4.38 -2.39
CA TYR A 120 -7.58 4.10 -3.80
C TYR A 120 -7.52 5.35 -4.70
N LEU A 121 -8.09 6.47 -4.26
CA LEU A 121 -8.03 7.73 -5.00
C LEU A 121 -6.60 8.24 -5.12
N LEU A 122 -5.81 8.13 -4.04
CA LEU A 122 -4.41 8.50 -4.06
C LEU A 122 -3.60 7.58 -4.99
N ALA A 123 -3.83 6.27 -4.93
CA ALA A 123 -3.18 5.31 -5.84
C ALA A 123 -3.49 5.63 -7.30
N ALA A 124 -4.78 5.86 -7.62
CA ALA A 124 -5.21 6.22 -8.96
C ALA A 124 -4.58 7.53 -9.45
N TYR A 125 -4.51 8.55 -8.58
CA TYR A 125 -3.84 9.81 -8.89
C TYR A 125 -2.35 9.62 -9.19
N LEU A 126 -1.63 8.85 -8.36
CA LEU A 126 -0.20 8.62 -8.54
C LEU A 126 0.09 7.82 -9.82
N ILE A 127 -0.73 6.83 -10.15
CA ILE A 127 -0.66 6.07 -11.41
C ILE A 127 -0.91 7.01 -12.60
N ALA A 128 -1.98 7.79 -12.56
CA ALA A 128 -2.31 8.71 -13.65
C ALA A 128 -1.21 9.75 -13.89
N ALA A 129 -0.57 10.24 -12.82
CA ALA A 129 0.53 11.21 -12.92
C ALA A 129 1.81 10.64 -13.53
N HIS A 130 1.99 9.31 -13.56
CA HIS A 130 3.19 8.63 -14.06
C HIS A 130 2.87 7.56 -15.10
N ILE A 131 1.73 7.69 -15.80
CA ILE A 131 1.22 6.64 -16.69
C ILE A 131 2.19 6.32 -17.83
N GLU A 132 2.81 7.34 -18.43
CA GLU A 132 3.79 7.16 -19.52
C GLU A 132 5.01 6.34 -19.05
N GLN A 133 5.55 6.64 -17.85
CA GLN A 133 6.65 5.87 -17.27
C GLN A 133 6.25 4.42 -17.01
N LEU A 134 5.03 4.19 -16.49
CA LEU A 134 4.53 2.85 -16.20
C LEU A 134 4.31 2.03 -17.49
N GLU A 135 3.81 2.66 -18.56
CA GLU A 135 3.66 2.01 -19.86
C GLU A 135 5.01 1.56 -20.43
N ASP A 136 6.04 2.40 -20.32
CA ASP A 136 7.41 2.06 -20.73
C ASP A 136 8.00 0.90 -19.90
N GLU A 137 7.77 0.90 -18.58
CA GLU A 137 8.21 -0.17 -17.68
C GLU A 137 7.52 -1.50 -17.97
N ILE A 138 6.22 -1.49 -18.28
CA ILE A 138 5.49 -2.69 -18.69
C ILE A 138 6.02 -3.21 -20.03
N ALA A 139 6.31 -2.31 -20.99
CA ALA A 139 6.85 -2.68 -22.29
C ALA A 139 8.27 -3.28 -22.20
N THR A 140 9.07 -2.84 -21.23
CA THR A 140 10.46 -3.29 -21.02
C THR A 140 10.58 -4.48 -20.06
N GLY A 141 9.67 -4.63 -19.09
CA GLY A 141 9.66 -5.73 -18.13
C GLY A 141 9.02 -7.03 -18.62
N LEU A 142 8.35 -7.01 -19.78
CA LEU A 142 7.78 -8.20 -20.44
C LEU A 142 8.68 -8.80 -21.52
N SER A 143 9.90 -8.28 -21.74
CA SER A 143 10.88 -8.82 -22.70
C SER A 143 11.84 -9.84 -22.09
#